data_AF-A0A2N8ZEC6-F1
#
_entry.id   AF-A0A2N8ZEC6-F1
#
_cell.length_a   1.000
_cell.length_b   1.000
_cell.length_c   1.000
_cell.angle_alpha   90.00
_cell.angle_beta   90.00
_cell.angle_gamma   90.00
#
_symmetry.space_group_name_H-M   'P 1'
#
loop_
_entity.id
_entity.type
_entity.pdbx_description
1 polymer ?
#
loop_
_entity_poly.entity_id
_entity_poly.type
_entity_poly.pdbx_seq_one_letter_code
_entity_poly.pdbx_strand_id
1 'polypeptide(L)' 'MEFLTNPWVITIIVLAVIIGNIMVLKNTANMKFDKPTRSSQDLDRLNELDKQRHEDEEEEQKK' A
#
# COMPACT_ATOMS: atom_id res chain seq x y z
N MET A 1 -28.78 -19.83 28.31
CA MET A 1 -29.71 -18.89 27.62
C MET A 1 -29.44 -17.42 27.94
N GLU A 2 -28.65 -17.08 28.96
CA GLU A 2 -28.34 -15.67 29.29
C GLU A 2 -27.03 -15.16 28.67
N PHE A 3 -26.22 -16.06 28.11
CA PHE A 3 -24.92 -15.72 27.51
C PHE A 3 -25.05 -15.15 26.08
N LEU A 4 -26.07 -15.59 25.32
CA LEU A 4 -26.29 -15.10 23.95
C LEU A 4 -27.00 -13.74 23.90
N THR A 5 -27.82 -13.41 24.90
CA THR A 5 -28.54 -12.12 24.99
C THR A 5 -27.82 -11.10 25.88
N ASN A 6 -26.51 -11.26 26.05
CA ASN A 6 -25.71 -10.31 26.79
C ASN A 6 -25.35 -9.13 25.86
N PRO A 7 -25.64 -7.86 26.21
CA PRO A 7 -25.49 -6.71 25.30
C PRO A 7 -24.08 -6.57 24.72
N TRP A 8 -23.07 -7.00 25.47
CA TRP A 8 -21.68 -7.00 25.03
C TRP A 8 -21.42 -8.00 23.90
N VAL A 9 -22.02 -9.20 23.96
CA VAL A 9 -21.87 -10.27 22.97
C VAL A 9 -22.52 -9.87 21.64
N ILE A 10 -23.70 -9.27 21.71
CA ILE A 10 -24.42 -8.76 20.52
C ILE A 10 -23.57 -7.69 19.80
N THR A 11 -22.90 -6.82 20.55
CA THR A 11 -22.06 -5.75 19.98
C THR A 11 -20.86 -6.33 19.21
N ILE A 12 -20.21 -7.36 19.75
CA ILE A 12 -19.09 -8.05 19.10
C ILE A 12 -19.55 -8.69 17.78
N ILE A 13 -20.73 -9.34 17.78
CA ILE A 13 -21.28 -9.98 16.59
C ILE A 13 -21.58 -8.93 15.51
N VAL A 14 -22.20 -7.80 15.87
CA VAL A 14 -22.52 -6.72 14.93
C VAL A 14 -21.24 -6.12 14.34
N LEU A 15 -20.22 -5.85 15.16
CA LEU A 15 -18.92 -5.37 14.68
C LEU A 15 -18.24 -6.39 13.75
N ALA A 16 -18.32 -7.69 14.05
CA ALA A 16 -17.78 -8.75 13.21
C ALA A 16 -18.49 -8.82 11.85
N VAL A 17 -19.81 -8.64 11.80
CA VAL A 17 -20.57 -8.60 10.53
C VAL A 17 -20.22 -7.35 9.72
N ILE A 18 -20.06 -6.20 10.37
CA ILE A 18 -19.66 -4.94 9.71
C ILE A 18 -18.26 -5.07 9.11
N ILE A 19 -17.29 -5.51 9.91
CA ILE A 19 -15.90 -5.71 9.45
C ILE A 19 -15.84 -6.85 8.42
N GLY A 20 -16.62 -7.91 8.57
CA GLY A 20 -16.73 -9.00 7.60
C GLY A 20 -17.24 -8.52 6.24
N ASN A 21 -18.25 -7.64 6.20
CA ASN A 21 -18.73 -7.02 4.97
C ASN A 21 -17.68 -6.08 4.35
N ILE A 22 -17.02 -5.26 5.18
CA ILE A 22 -15.93 -4.39 4.72
C ILE A 22 -14.74 -5.22 4.24
N MET A 23 -14.49 -6.38 4.85
CA MET A 23 -13.41 -7.30 4.47
C MET A 23 -13.72 -7.99 3.16
N VAL A 24 -14.95 -8.40 2.89
CA VAL A 24 -15.33 -8.90 1.57
C VAL A 24 -15.10 -7.82 0.51
N LEU A 25 -15.42 -6.57 0.79
CA LEU A 25 -15.16 -5.46 -0.12
C LEU A 25 -13.67 -5.09 -0.21
N LYS A 26 -12.89 -5.15 0.88
CA LYS A 26 -11.43 -4.90 0.89
C LYS A 26 -10.65 -6.05 0.27
N ASN A 27 -11.18 -7.27 0.34
CA ASN A 27 -10.64 -8.46 -0.30
C ASN A 27 -11.06 -8.55 -1.77
N THR A 28 -12.25 -8.03 -2.15
CA THR A 28 -12.65 -7.86 -3.56
C THR A 28 -11.95 -6.65 -4.22
N ALA A 29 -11.72 -5.58 -3.45
CA ALA A 29 -10.92 -4.42 -3.83
C ALA A 29 -9.43 -4.58 -3.49
N ASN A 30 -8.96 -5.80 -3.23
CA ASN A 30 -7.54 -6.13 -3.34
C ASN A 30 -7.13 -6.22 -4.83
N MET A 31 -7.62 -5.26 -5.62
CA MET A 31 -7.01 -4.84 -6.85
C MET A 31 -5.81 -3.97 -6.43
N LYS A 32 -4.67 -4.63 -6.23
CA LYS A 32 -3.33 -4.01 -6.35
C LYS A 32 -3.11 -2.70 -5.57
N PHE A 33 -3.36 -2.67 -4.26
CA PHE A 33 -2.68 -1.69 -3.39
C PHE A 33 -1.43 -2.26 -2.71
N ASP A 34 -1.00 -3.46 -3.09
CA ASP A 34 0.28 -4.06 -2.70
C ASP A 34 1.40 -3.80 -3.75
N LYS A 35 1.41 -2.60 -4.35
CA LYS A 35 2.61 -2.09 -5.03
C LYS A 35 2.81 -0.59 -4.77
N PRO A 36 3.19 -0.17 -3.55
CA PRO A 36 3.94 1.07 -3.40
C PRO A 36 5.44 0.89 -3.73
N THR A 37 5.92 -0.29 -4.14
CA THR A 37 7.37 -0.57 -4.21
C THR A 37 8.03 -0.35 -5.58
N ARG A 38 7.27 -0.24 -6.67
CA ARG A 38 7.87 -0.10 -8.02
C ARG A 38 8.05 1.35 -8.46
N SER A 39 7.15 2.24 -8.07
CA SER A 39 7.24 3.65 -8.47
C SER A 39 8.40 4.37 -7.78
N SER A 40 8.70 4.06 -6.52
CA SER A 40 9.85 4.65 -5.83
C SER A 40 11.17 4.13 -6.41
N GLN A 41 11.27 2.82 -6.67
CA GLN A 41 12.50 2.22 -7.20
C GLN A 41 12.83 2.67 -8.63
N ASP A 42 11.82 2.89 -9.48
CA ASP A 42 12.02 3.49 -10.81
C ASP A 42 12.47 4.95 -10.68
N LEU A 43 11.81 5.75 -9.83
CA LEU A 43 12.18 7.16 -9.62
C LEU A 43 13.61 7.32 -9.08
N ASP A 44 14.02 6.48 -8.13
CA ASP A 44 15.40 6.49 -7.60
C ASP A 44 16.42 6.12 -8.68
N ARG A 45 16.13 5.12 -9.52
CA ARG A 45 17.00 4.74 -10.65
C ARG A 45 17.11 5.84 -11.72
N LEU A 46 15.99 6.50 -12.02
CA LEU A 46 15.99 7.62 -12.98
C LEU A 46 16.85 8.78 -12.47
N ASN A 47 16.80 9.09 -11.18
CA ASN A 47 17.60 10.16 -10.57
C ASN A 47 19.11 9.83 -10.57
N GLU A 48 19.49 8.57 -10.33
CA GLU A 48 20.89 8.13 -10.42
C GLU A 48 21.44 8.17 -11.85
N LEU A 49 20.62 7.81 -12.85
CA LEU A 49 21.00 7.86 -14.26
C LEU A 49 21.18 9.30 -14.77
N ASP A 50 20.33 10.22 -14.32
CA ASP A 50 20.41 11.63 -14.69
C ASP A 50 21.68 12.28 -14.13
N LYS A 51 22.00 11.97 -12.87
CA LYS A 51 23.23 12.43 -12.22
C LYS A 51 24.49 11.92 -12.92
N GLN A 52 24.53 10.65 -13.31
CA GLN A 52 25.65 10.08 -14.07
C GLN A 52 25.80 10.74 -15.44
N ARG A 53 24.69 10.98 -16.16
CA ARG A 53 24.73 11.69 -17.44
C ARG A 53 25.27 13.12 -17.29
N HIS A 54 24.85 13.83 -16.25
CA HIS A 54 25.32 15.19 -16.01
C HIS A 54 26.81 15.23 -15.67
N GLU A 55 27.28 14.27 -14.87
CA GLU A 55 28.71 14.12 -14.55
C GLU A 55 29.54 13.76 -15.79
N ASP A 56 29.07 12.83 -16.63
CA ASP A 56 29.73 12.46 -17.88
C ASP A 56 29.78 13.63 -18.89
N GLU A 57 28.70 14.41 -19.01
CA GLU A 57 28.63 15.59 -19.87
C GLU A 57 29.52 16.75 -19.37
N GLU A 58 29.72 16.87 -18.07
CA GLU A 58 30.65 17.83 -17.46
C GLU A 58 32.12 17.40 -17.61
N GLU A 59 32.41 16.10 -17.55
CA GLU A 59 33.74 15.55 -17.81
C GLU A 59 34.13 15.62 -19.29
N GLU A 60 33.18 15.38 -20.21
CA GLU A 60 33.40 15.47 -21.65
C GLU A 60 33.62 16.93 -22.12
N GLN A 61 33.01 17.92 -21.44
CA GLN A 61 33.25 19.34 -21.71
C GLN A 61 34.56 19.90 -21.12
N LYS A 62 35.18 19.19 -20.16
CA LYS A 62 36.47 19.59 -19.56
C LYS A 62 37.70 18.99 -20.23
N LYS A 63 37.52 18.09 -21.21
CA LYS A 63 38.58 17.38 -21.91
C LYS A 63 38.90 18.00 -23.27
#